data_AF-A0A0L0T0Z7-F1
#
_entry.id   AF-A0A0L0T0Z7-F1
#
_cell.length_a   1.000
_cell.length_b   1.000
_cell.length_c   1.000
_cell.angle_alpha   90.00
_cell.angle_beta   90.00
_cell.angle_gamma   90.00
#
_symmetry.space_group_name_H-M   'P 1'
#
loop_
_entity.id
_entity.type
_entity.pdbx_description
1 polymer ?
#
loop_
_entity_poly.entity_id
_entity_poly.type
_entity_poly.pdbx_seq_one_letter_code
_entity_poly.pdbx_strand_id
1 'polypeptide(L)'
;MRQAMFKAGLIYSPDSDRLDFCAEPMAGLLYEMVSSKSHTPIQKGDPVLIVDMGGGTVDLTAMRMSGTGFEELVPGLGASCGSTILDDAFLAMFRDAIGTNKLFQAPDGLRVKGVFSPVIRKGQALTPGIVATKKYRAESFTDTIIRASWFVSKLESPIFTDTSDCKCIGVLEVQVTPSQDYANRDTVEVTISMSPSGLMFHAKSLSTNKPVDCRIEFHD
;
A
#
# COMPACT_ATOMS: atom_id res chain seq x y z
N MET A 1 22.80 -7.03 -17.30
CA MET A 1 22.76 -7.84 -16.06
C MET A 1 24.13 -8.05 -15.40
N ARG A 2 25.19 -8.52 -16.08
CA ARG A 2 26.55 -8.69 -15.48
C ARG A 2 27.04 -7.49 -14.66
N GLN A 3 26.98 -6.29 -15.24
CA GLN A 3 27.39 -5.06 -14.55
C GLN A 3 26.59 -4.78 -13.27
N ALA A 4 25.28 -5.10 -13.27
CA ALA A 4 24.44 -4.92 -12.09
C ALA A 4 24.84 -5.89 -10.97
N MET A 5 25.13 -7.15 -11.32
CA MET A 5 25.60 -8.16 -10.36
C MET A 5 26.97 -7.79 -9.76
N PHE A 6 27.88 -7.26 -10.57
CA PHE A 6 29.18 -6.76 -10.08
C PHE A 6 29.01 -5.58 -9.11
N LYS A 7 28.17 -4.60 -9.48
CA LYS A 7 27.85 -3.45 -8.60
C LYS A 7 27.19 -3.88 -7.29
N ALA A 8 26.42 -4.97 -7.30
CA ALA A 8 25.79 -5.54 -6.12
C ALA A 8 26.75 -6.42 -5.28
N GLY A 9 28.00 -6.64 -5.73
CA GLY A 9 28.98 -7.48 -5.04
C GLY A 9 28.73 -8.99 -5.14
N LEU A 10 27.86 -9.44 -6.05
CA LEU A 10 27.54 -10.86 -6.26
C LEU A 10 28.63 -11.60 -7.06
N ILE A 11 29.41 -10.85 -7.85
CA ILE A 11 30.58 -11.34 -8.58
C ILE A 11 31.76 -10.39 -8.35
N TYR A 12 32.97 -10.93 -8.31
CA TYR A 12 34.19 -10.14 -8.06
C TYR A 12 34.79 -9.50 -9.31
N SER A 13 34.34 -9.91 -10.49
CA SER A 13 34.75 -9.36 -11.78
C SER A 13 33.56 -9.42 -12.76
N PRO A 14 33.36 -8.40 -13.63
CA PRO A 14 32.38 -8.45 -14.71
C PRO A 14 32.54 -9.68 -15.63
N ASP A 15 33.78 -10.15 -15.79
CA ASP A 15 34.14 -11.27 -16.67
C ASP A 15 34.21 -12.62 -15.95
N SER A 16 33.58 -12.75 -14.78
CA SER A 16 33.56 -14.02 -14.05
C SER A 16 32.94 -15.14 -14.90
N ASP A 17 33.66 -16.25 -14.98
CA ASP A 17 33.30 -17.53 -15.60
C ASP A 17 32.32 -18.36 -14.75
N ARG A 18 32.19 -18.05 -13.46
CA ARG A 18 31.23 -18.67 -12.54
C ARG A 18 29.81 -18.13 -12.67
N LEU A 19 29.44 -17.60 -13.84
CA LEU A 19 28.14 -16.98 -14.08
C LEU A 19 27.58 -17.42 -15.44
N ASP A 20 26.47 -18.12 -15.39
CA ASP A 20 25.63 -18.46 -16.54
C ASP A 20 24.29 -17.73 -16.47
N PHE A 21 23.82 -17.24 -17.62
CA PHE A 21 22.48 -16.69 -17.75
C PHE A 21 21.54 -17.77 -18.25
N CYS A 22 20.37 -17.82 -17.63
CA CYS A 22 19.27 -18.66 -18.06
C CYS A 22 18.11 -17.75 -18.47
N ALA A 23 17.44 -18.06 -19.58
CA ALA A 23 16.17 -17.42 -19.90
C ALA A 23 15.10 -17.88 -18.89
N GLU A 24 14.17 -17.00 -18.53
CA GLU A 24 13.04 -17.31 -17.63
C GLU A 24 12.29 -18.60 -18.02
N PRO A 25 11.91 -18.84 -19.30
CA PRO A 25 11.26 -20.09 -19.68
C PRO A 25 12.13 -21.34 -19.40
N MET A 26 13.44 -21.26 -19.66
CA MET A 26 14.35 -22.37 -19.37
C MET A 26 14.47 -22.62 -17.86
N ALA A 27 14.49 -21.56 -17.04
CA ALA A 27 14.55 -21.70 -15.59
C ALA A 27 13.31 -22.42 -15.04
N GLY A 28 12.11 -22.06 -15.54
CA GLY A 28 10.86 -22.74 -15.18
C GLY A 28 10.87 -24.23 -15.54
N LEU A 29 11.32 -24.56 -16.75
CA LEU A 29 11.40 -25.96 -17.19
C LEU A 29 12.44 -26.79 -16.42
N LEU A 30 13.61 -26.21 -16.13
CA LEU A 30 14.63 -26.86 -15.32
C LEU A 30 14.09 -27.15 -13.91
N TYR A 31 13.31 -26.23 -13.34
CA TYR A 31 12.64 -26.48 -12.06
C TYR A 31 11.68 -27.67 -12.15
N GLU A 32 10.81 -27.74 -13.16
CA GLU A 32 9.86 -28.85 -13.33
C GLU A 32 10.55 -30.21 -13.52
N MET A 33 11.74 -30.23 -14.13
CA MET A 33 12.51 -31.45 -14.33
C MET A 33 13.30 -31.92 -13.10
N VAL A 34 13.83 -30.99 -12.31
CA VAL A 34 14.67 -31.31 -11.15
C VAL A 34 13.82 -31.46 -9.88
N SER A 35 12.66 -30.82 -9.83
CA SER A 35 11.77 -30.84 -8.67
C SER A 35 10.98 -32.16 -8.59
N SER A 36 11.06 -32.84 -7.45
CA SER A 36 10.23 -34.02 -7.13
C SER A 36 8.75 -33.70 -6.90
N LYS A 37 8.36 -32.42 -7.00
CA LYS A 37 7.00 -31.94 -6.81
C LYS A 37 6.24 -31.73 -8.14
N SER A 38 6.86 -31.95 -9.30
CA SER A 38 6.15 -31.77 -10.56
C SER A 38 5.03 -32.81 -10.71
N HIS A 39 3.84 -32.32 -11.02
CA HIS A 39 2.64 -33.17 -11.15
C HIS A 39 2.50 -33.76 -12.56
N THR A 40 3.34 -33.34 -13.52
CA THR A 40 3.30 -33.81 -14.91
C THR A 40 4.73 -33.98 -15.43
N PRO A 41 5.21 -35.21 -15.62
CA PRO A 41 6.54 -35.44 -16.19
C PRO A 41 6.57 -35.01 -17.66
N ILE A 42 7.40 -34.00 -17.97
CA ILE A 42 7.69 -33.57 -19.35
C ILE A 42 8.56 -34.64 -19.99
N GLN A 43 8.07 -35.31 -21.04
CA GLN A 43 8.84 -36.33 -21.74
C GLN A 43 9.71 -35.75 -22.83
N LYS A 44 10.75 -36.50 -23.21
CA LYS A 44 11.57 -36.16 -24.36
C LYS A 44 10.71 -36.15 -25.62
N GLY A 45 10.76 -35.04 -26.36
CA GLY A 45 9.98 -34.85 -27.57
C GLY A 45 8.65 -34.12 -27.37
N ASP A 46 8.17 -33.97 -26.12
CA ASP A 46 6.94 -33.24 -25.85
C ASP A 46 7.11 -31.74 -26.15
N PRO A 47 6.19 -31.13 -26.91
CA PRO A 47 6.13 -29.68 -27.01
C PRO A 47 5.52 -29.13 -25.71
N VAL A 48 6.22 -28.18 -25.09
CA VAL A 48 5.80 -27.47 -23.88
C VAL A 48 5.64 -26.00 -24.22
N LEU A 49 4.45 -25.45 -24.01
CA LEU A 49 4.23 -24.01 -24.06
C LEU A 49 4.36 -23.43 -22.67
N ILE A 50 5.26 -22.48 -22.49
CA ILE A 50 5.41 -21.70 -21.27
C ILE A 50 4.69 -20.38 -21.47
N VAL A 51 3.90 -20.02 -20.47
CA VAL A 51 3.15 -18.77 -20.42
C VAL A 51 3.60 -18.02 -19.18
N ASP A 52 4.49 -17.05 -19.36
CA ASP A 52 4.93 -16.17 -18.28
C ASP A 52 4.06 -14.92 -18.28
N MET A 53 3.29 -14.72 -17.22
CA MET A 53 2.36 -13.59 -17.08
C MET A 53 2.86 -12.69 -15.95
N GLY A 54 3.92 -11.95 -16.24
CA GLY A 54 4.54 -11.01 -15.31
C GLY A 54 3.74 -9.71 -15.11
N GLY A 55 4.37 -8.78 -14.39
CA GLY A 55 3.78 -7.46 -14.14
C GLY A 55 3.78 -6.57 -15.39
N GLY A 56 4.90 -6.51 -16.10
CA GLY A 56 5.06 -5.66 -17.29
C GLY A 56 4.72 -6.36 -18.61
N THR A 57 5.02 -7.65 -18.72
CA THR A 57 4.90 -8.41 -19.96
C THR A 57 4.15 -9.71 -19.76
N VAL A 58 3.59 -10.20 -20.85
CA VAL A 58 3.18 -11.60 -21.01
C VAL A 58 4.02 -12.19 -22.14
N ASP A 59 4.74 -13.26 -21.84
CA ASP A 59 5.69 -13.90 -22.74
C ASP A 59 5.29 -15.38 -22.97
N LEU A 60 5.24 -15.77 -24.25
CA LEU A 60 4.90 -17.11 -24.71
C LEU A 60 6.13 -17.73 -25.38
N THR A 61 6.56 -18.88 -24.87
CA THR A 61 7.68 -19.63 -25.45
C THR A 61 7.30 -21.10 -25.60
N ALA A 62 7.35 -21.60 -26.83
CA ALA A 62 7.19 -23.03 -27.09
C ALA A 62 8.55 -23.70 -27.12
N MET A 63 8.77 -24.67 -26.23
CA MET A 63 10.01 -25.40 -26.10
C MET A 63 9.80 -26.89 -26.23
N ARG A 64 10.87 -27.62 -26.52
CA ARG A 64 10.89 -29.09 -26.52
C ARG A 64 12.17 -29.59 -25.89
N MET A 65 12.07 -30.67 -25.12
CA MET A 65 13.27 -31.35 -24.62
C MET A 65 13.93 -32.14 -25.75
N SER A 66 15.18 -31.79 -26.05
CA SER A 66 16.06 -32.46 -27.00
C SER A 66 17.14 -33.30 -26.29
N GLY A 67 18.12 -33.82 -27.03
CA GLY A 67 19.22 -34.60 -26.45
C GLY A 67 20.22 -33.77 -25.62
N THR A 68 20.24 -32.44 -25.82
CA THR A 68 21.23 -31.53 -25.22
C THR A 68 20.61 -30.50 -24.28
N GLY A 69 19.31 -30.58 -24.01
CA GLY A 69 18.59 -29.64 -23.16
C GLY A 69 17.23 -29.27 -23.75
N PHE A 70 16.81 -28.03 -23.57
CA PHE A 70 15.60 -27.49 -24.17
C PHE A 70 15.92 -26.63 -25.38
N GLU A 71 15.14 -26.80 -26.44
CA GLU A 71 15.20 -25.99 -27.64
C GLU A 71 13.87 -25.27 -27.85
N GLU A 72 13.94 -24.03 -28.29
CA GLU A 72 12.77 -23.26 -28.68
C GLU A 72 12.27 -23.75 -30.06
N LEU A 73 10.98 -24.06 -30.15
CA LEU A 73 10.34 -24.62 -31.35
C LEU A 73 10.03 -23.55 -32.40
N VAL A 74 9.66 -22.37 -31.93
CA VAL A 74 9.35 -21.18 -32.74
C VAL A 74 9.77 -19.94 -31.94
N PRO A 75 10.17 -18.84 -32.60
CA PRO A 75 10.52 -17.61 -31.89
C PRO A 75 9.40 -17.18 -30.92
N GLY A 76 9.77 -16.91 -29.68
CA GLY A 76 8.86 -16.50 -28.62
C GLY A 76 8.14 -15.19 -28.94
N LEU A 77 6.99 -15.02 -28.29
CA LEU A 77 6.13 -13.85 -28.45
C LEU A 77 5.93 -13.17 -27.11
N GLY A 78 6.29 -11.89 -27.03
CA GLY A 78 6.11 -11.06 -25.84
C GLY A 78 5.26 -9.84 -26.13
N ALA A 79 4.42 -9.43 -25.17
CA ALA A 79 3.63 -8.21 -25.25
C ALA A 79 3.59 -7.46 -23.91
N SER A 80 3.56 -6.12 -23.97
CA SER A 80 3.42 -5.26 -22.78
C SER A 80 1.98 -5.21 -22.28
N CYS A 81 1.47 -6.33 -21.81
CA CYS A 81 0.12 -6.52 -21.31
C CYS A 81 0.07 -7.31 -19.99
N GLY A 82 1.12 -7.20 -19.18
CA GLY A 82 1.19 -7.81 -17.86
C GLY A 82 0.21 -7.20 -16.84
N SER A 83 0.21 -7.74 -15.62
CA SER A 83 -0.78 -7.39 -14.60
C SER A 83 -0.79 -5.92 -14.15
N THR A 84 0.26 -5.14 -14.37
CA THR A 84 0.27 -3.70 -14.04
C THR A 84 -0.86 -2.93 -14.74
N ILE A 85 -1.30 -3.37 -15.93
CA ILE A 85 -2.46 -2.76 -16.60
C ILE A 85 -3.76 -2.96 -15.81
N LEU A 86 -3.86 -4.05 -15.05
CA LEU A 86 -5.00 -4.34 -14.19
C LEU A 86 -4.99 -3.45 -12.94
N ASP A 87 -3.81 -3.22 -12.37
CA ASP A 87 -3.64 -2.29 -11.25
C ASP A 87 -4.05 -0.87 -11.66
N ASP A 88 -3.62 -0.42 -12.83
CA ASP A 88 -3.99 0.89 -13.39
C ASP A 88 -5.50 0.99 -13.63
N ALA A 89 -6.11 -0.04 -14.22
CA ALA A 89 -7.55 -0.10 -14.44
C ALA A 89 -8.34 -0.09 -13.12
N PHE A 90 -7.87 -0.84 -12.12
CA PHE A 90 -8.47 -0.87 -10.78
C PHE A 90 -8.38 0.50 -10.10
N LEU A 91 -7.22 1.16 -10.16
CA LEU A 91 -7.04 2.50 -9.61
C LEU A 91 -7.89 3.55 -10.34
N ALA A 92 -8.06 3.43 -11.66
CA ALA A 92 -8.95 4.28 -12.44
C ALA A 92 -10.41 4.11 -12.00
N MET A 93 -10.89 2.86 -11.93
CA MET A 93 -12.23 2.54 -11.42
C MET A 93 -12.44 3.09 -10.01
N PHE A 94 -11.44 2.94 -9.14
CA PHE A 94 -11.52 3.46 -7.77
C PHE A 94 -11.64 4.99 -7.76
N ARG A 95 -10.81 5.70 -8.54
CA ARG A 95 -10.89 7.17 -8.69
C ARG A 95 -12.26 7.62 -9.22
N ASP A 96 -12.86 6.89 -10.14
CA ASP A 96 -14.21 7.20 -10.64
C ASP A 96 -15.27 7.02 -9.56
N ALA A 97 -15.14 5.99 -8.73
CA ALA A 97 -16.08 5.72 -7.63
C ALA A 97 -16.00 6.75 -6.50
N ILE A 98 -14.80 7.19 -6.12
CA ILE A 98 -14.61 8.08 -4.96
C ILE A 98 -14.36 9.55 -5.32
N GLY A 99 -14.08 9.85 -6.58
CA GLY A 99 -13.70 11.18 -7.07
C GLY A 99 -12.20 11.29 -7.33
N THR A 100 -11.83 11.84 -8.49
CA THR A 100 -10.45 11.90 -9.01
C THR A 100 -9.47 12.64 -8.10
N ASN A 101 -9.94 13.64 -7.36
CA ASN A 101 -9.11 14.45 -6.46
C ASN A 101 -9.04 13.92 -5.02
N LYS A 102 -9.64 12.77 -4.74
CA LYS A 102 -9.65 12.17 -3.39
C LYS A 102 -8.49 11.22 -3.15
N LEU A 103 -8.04 10.53 -4.19
CA LEU A 103 -6.98 9.52 -4.11
C LEU A 103 -5.62 10.14 -4.40
N PHE A 104 -4.66 9.97 -3.50
CA PHE A 104 -3.31 10.52 -3.68
C PHE A 104 -2.23 9.56 -3.18
N GLN A 105 -1.05 9.63 -3.80
CA GLN A 105 0.12 8.87 -3.37
C GLN A 105 0.81 9.61 -2.21
N ALA A 106 0.86 8.98 -1.05
CA ALA A 106 1.68 9.42 0.07
C ALA A 106 3.00 8.62 0.10
N PRO A 107 4.01 9.08 0.86
CA PRO A 107 5.29 8.39 0.98
C PRO A 107 5.20 6.96 1.51
N ASP A 108 4.13 6.64 2.26
CA ASP A 108 3.87 5.33 2.85
C ASP A 108 2.81 4.51 2.13
N GLY A 109 2.29 5.00 0.99
CA GLY A 109 1.27 4.32 0.21
C GLY A 109 0.12 5.21 -0.23
N LEU A 110 -0.89 4.59 -0.83
CA LEU A 110 -2.05 5.28 -1.37
C LEU A 110 -3.01 5.70 -0.25
N ARG A 111 -3.53 6.93 -0.31
CA ARG A 111 -4.45 7.49 0.71
C ARG A 111 -5.66 8.17 0.08
N VAL A 112 -6.75 8.24 0.85
CA VAL A 112 -7.97 8.95 0.49
C VAL A 112 -8.14 10.18 1.38
N LYS A 113 -8.30 11.36 0.77
CA LYS A 113 -8.45 12.64 1.46
C LYS A 113 -9.91 12.92 1.82
N GLY A 114 -10.10 13.49 3.02
CA GLY A 114 -11.38 14.07 3.43
C GLY A 114 -12.48 13.04 3.70
N VAL A 115 -12.12 11.78 3.99
CA VAL A 115 -13.08 10.78 4.43
C VAL A 115 -13.52 11.11 5.86
N PHE A 116 -14.82 11.03 6.14
CA PHE A 116 -15.30 11.15 7.50
C PHE A 116 -14.79 9.99 8.35
N SER A 117 -14.25 10.33 9.52
CA SER A 117 -14.00 9.38 10.61
C SER A 117 -15.02 9.66 11.72
N PRO A 118 -16.19 8.99 11.73
CA PRO A 118 -17.27 9.35 12.63
C PRO A 118 -16.86 9.22 14.09
N VAL A 119 -17.07 10.28 14.87
CA VAL A 119 -16.87 10.30 16.33
C VAL A 119 -18.22 10.15 17.04
N ILE A 120 -19.22 10.91 16.58
CA ILE A 120 -20.58 10.91 17.10
C ILE A 120 -21.53 10.81 15.92
N ARG A 121 -22.56 9.96 16.02
CA ARG A 121 -23.64 9.88 15.03
C ARG A 121 -24.88 10.61 15.49
N LYS A 122 -25.67 11.10 14.55
CA LYS A 122 -26.99 11.70 14.84
C LYS A 122 -27.85 10.70 15.60
N GLY A 123 -28.46 11.14 16.71
CA GLY A 123 -29.27 10.30 17.57
C GLY A 123 -28.49 9.42 18.57
N GLN A 124 -27.16 9.43 18.54
CA GLN A 124 -26.36 8.74 19.55
C GLN A 124 -26.54 9.42 20.91
N ALA A 125 -26.94 8.64 21.93
CA ALA A 125 -26.98 9.11 23.30
C ALA A 125 -25.55 9.36 23.81
N LEU A 126 -25.30 10.55 24.36
CA LEU A 126 -24.00 10.93 24.92
C LEU A 126 -24.10 10.95 26.44
N THR A 127 -23.73 9.84 27.07
CA THR A 127 -23.58 9.74 28.53
C THR A 127 -22.13 10.04 28.93
N PRO A 128 -21.88 10.52 30.16
CA PRO A 128 -20.52 10.70 30.66
C PRO A 128 -19.67 9.43 30.51
N GLY A 129 -18.45 9.56 29.98
CA GLY A 129 -17.58 8.43 29.68
C GLY A 129 -16.92 8.53 28.29
N ILE A 130 -16.23 7.47 27.86
CA ILE A 130 -15.55 7.44 26.56
C ILE A 130 -16.58 7.38 25.42
N VAL A 131 -16.46 8.29 24.46
CA VAL A 131 -17.30 8.38 23.26
C VAL A 131 -16.63 7.67 22.09
N ALA A 132 -15.33 7.93 21.88
CA ALA A 132 -14.57 7.33 20.80
C ALA A 132 -13.06 7.38 21.09
N THR A 133 -12.32 6.49 20.44
CA THR A 133 -10.86 6.53 20.41
C THR A 133 -10.41 6.52 18.96
N LYS A 134 -9.53 7.45 18.59
CA LYS A 134 -9.06 7.67 17.22
C LYS A 134 -7.55 7.68 17.18
N LYS A 135 -6.97 7.12 16.13
CA LYS A 135 -5.52 7.13 15.90
C LYS A 135 -5.19 8.13 14.81
N TYR A 136 -4.21 8.96 15.10
CA TYR A 136 -3.67 9.95 14.20
C TYR A 136 -2.20 9.68 14.00
N ARG A 137 -1.75 9.75 12.74
CA ARG A 137 -0.37 9.53 12.36
C ARG A 137 0.10 10.73 11.57
N ALA A 138 1.31 11.19 11.86
CA ALA A 138 1.92 12.31 11.18
C ALA A 138 2.02 12.06 9.67
N GLU A 139 1.85 13.11 8.87
CA GLU A 139 1.98 12.98 7.42
C GLU A 139 3.44 12.79 7.05
N SER A 140 4.32 13.65 7.57
CA SER A 140 5.77 13.51 7.53
C SER A 140 6.32 12.90 8.82
N PHE A 141 7.45 12.19 8.73
CA PHE A 141 8.19 11.74 9.92
C PHE A 141 8.87 12.89 10.67
N THR A 142 8.97 14.08 10.07
CA THR A 142 9.54 15.29 10.69
C THR A 142 8.49 16.18 11.36
N ASP A 143 7.21 15.86 11.25
CA ASP A 143 6.15 16.69 11.82
C ASP A 143 6.26 16.71 13.35
N THR A 144 5.98 17.87 13.93
CA THR A 144 5.85 18.05 15.39
C THR A 144 4.39 18.18 15.82
N ILE A 145 3.48 18.46 14.89
CA ILE A 145 2.05 18.67 15.16
C ILE A 145 1.23 18.00 14.07
N ILE A 146 0.22 17.23 14.47
CA ILE A 146 -0.87 16.78 13.60
C ILE A 146 -2.04 17.76 13.71
N ARG A 147 -2.61 18.16 12.57
CA ARG A 147 -3.86 18.93 12.51
C ARG A 147 -4.99 18.08 11.93
N ALA A 148 -6.02 17.86 12.73
CA ALA A 148 -7.22 17.16 12.32
C ALA A 148 -8.43 18.09 12.37
N SER A 149 -8.97 18.44 11.21
CA SER A 149 -10.18 19.26 11.11
C SER A 149 -11.42 18.48 11.55
N TRP A 150 -12.30 19.16 12.28
CA TRP A 150 -13.57 18.64 12.78
C TRP A 150 -14.71 19.15 11.94
N PHE A 151 -15.59 18.23 11.53
CA PHE A 151 -16.73 18.55 10.69
C PHE A 151 -18.03 18.09 11.33
N VAL A 152 -19.09 18.85 11.10
CA VAL A 152 -20.46 18.47 11.38
C VAL A 152 -21.24 18.40 10.07
N SER A 153 -22.16 17.44 9.98
CA SER A 153 -23.05 17.25 8.85
C SER A 153 -24.42 16.82 9.39
N LYS A 154 -25.48 17.20 8.67
CA LYS A 154 -26.87 16.84 8.97
C LYS A 154 -27.29 15.57 8.25
N LEU A 155 -26.54 15.13 7.24
CA LEU A 155 -26.72 13.84 6.58
C LEU A 155 -26.51 12.69 7.58
N GLU A 156 -27.23 11.61 7.35
CA GLU A 156 -27.15 10.42 8.22
C GLU A 156 -25.81 9.68 8.08
N SER A 157 -25.24 9.69 6.88
CA SER A 157 -23.98 9.02 6.55
C SER A 157 -23.17 9.82 5.52
N PRO A 158 -22.59 10.98 5.92
CA PRO A 158 -21.68 11.71 5.05
C PRO A 158 -20.40 10.89 4.83
N ILE A 159 -19.96 10.78 3.58
CA ILE A 159 -18.75 10.04 3.23
C ILE A 159 -17.53 10.99 3.23
N PHE A 160 -17.68 12.17 2.62
CA PHE A 160 -16.59 13.13 2.47
C PHE A 160 -16.89 14.49 3.09
N THR A 161 -15.86 15.15 3.62
CA THR A 161 -15.93 16.44 4.33
C THR A 161 -16.26 17.64 3.45
N ASP A 162 -16.27 17.48 2.13
CA ASP A 162 -16.70 18.49 1.15
C ASP A 162 -18.11 18.24 0.59
N THR A 163 -18.86 17.31 1.20
CA THR A 163 -20.29 17.19 0.93
C THR A 163 -20.98 18.52 1.29
N SER A 164 -22.00 18.93 0.53
CA SER A 164 -22.56 20.29 0.56
C SER A 164 -23.07 20.78 1.92
N ASP A 165 -23.43 19.87 2.83
CA ASP A 165 -23.95 20.20 4.17
C ASP A 165 -22.88 20.13 5.28
N CYS A 166 -21.64 19.78 4.92
CA CYS A 166 -20.54 19.65 5.86
C CYS A 166 -19.99 21.03 6.23
N LYS A 167 -19.96 21.33 7.53
CA LYS A 167 -19.33 22.54 8.08
C LYS A 167 -18.10 22.15 8.90
N CYS A 168 -16.94 22.72 8.59
CA CYS A 168 -15.79 22.66 9.48
C CYS A 168 -16.08 23.50 10.72
N ILE A 169 -15.99 22.89 11.91
CA ILE A 169 -16.30 23.53 13.19
C ILE A 169 -15.03 23.80 14.01
N GLY A 170 -13.89 23.27 13.62
CA GLY A 170 -12.64 23.50 14.34
C GLY A 170 -11.50 22.61 13.88
N VAL A 171 -10.37 22.75 14.55
CA VAL A 171 -9.15 21.96 14.32
C VAL A 171 -8.64 21.43 15.65
N LEU A 172 -8.40 20.12 15.70
CA LEU A 172 -7.65 19.47 16.77
C LEU A 172 -6.18 19.47 16.39
N GLU A 173 -5.36 20.14 17.18
CA GLU A 173 -3.90 20.08 17.14
C GLU A 173 -3.41 19.07 18.16
N VAL A 174 -2.53 18.15 17.74
CA VAL A 174 -1.95 17.12 18.59
C VAL A 174 -0.44 17.12 18.42
N GLN A 175 0.30 17.27 19.52
CA GLN A 175 1.76 17.17 19.49
C GLN A 175 2.20 15.74 19.17
N VAL A 176 3.21 15.62 18.32
CA VAL A 176 3.84 14.35 17.94
C VAL A 176 5.35 14.47 18.00
N THR A 177 6.01 13.33 18.21
CA THR A 177 7.47 13.29 18.24
C THR A 177 8.01 12.97 16.84
N PRO A 178 8.90 13.80 16.26
CA PRO A 178 9.58 13.46 15.01
C PRO A 178 10.36 12.15 15.13
N SER A 179 10.47 11.41 14.03
CA SER A 179 11.27 10.18 13.92
C SER A 179 12.34 10.32 12.84
N GLN A 180 13.10 9.23 12.60
CA GLN A 180 14.14 9.19 11.56
C GLN A 180 13.61 8.73 10.19
N ASP A 181 12.46 8.05 10.18
CA ASP A 181 11.87 7.45 8.99
C ASP A 181 10.34 7.29 9.12
N TYR A 182 9.68 7.00 7.99
CA TYR A 182 8.24 6.81 7.91
C TYR A 182 7.71 5.57 8.63
N ALA A 183 8.54 4.54 8.85
CA ALA A 183 8.14 3.31 9.54
C ALA A 183 7.97 3.56 11.05
N ASN A 184 8.82 4.42 11.60
CA ASN A 184 8.89 4.75 13.03
C ASN A 184 8.19 6.07 13.40
N ARG A 185 7.52 6.74 12.47
CA ARG A 185 6.83 8.01 12.76
C ARG A 185 5.73 7.83 13.80
N ASP A 186 5.62 8.83 14.67
CA ASP A 186 4.77 8.74 15.83
C ASP A 186 3.29 8.58 15.44
N THR A 187 2.59 7.81 16.25
CA THR A 187 1.15 7.61 16.14
C THR A 187 0.56 7.94 17.49
N VAL A 188 -0.37 8.89 17.50
CA VAL A 188 -1.04 9.33 18.71
C VAL A 188 -2.46 8.80 18.72
N GLU A 189 -2.83 8.22 19.84
CA GLU A 189 -4.20 7.85 20.13
C GLU A 189 -4.87 8.98 20.90
N VAL A 190 -5.97 9.48 20.36
CA VAL A 190 -6.82 10.49 21.00
C VAL A 190 -8.08 9.82 21.48
N THR A 191 -8.29 9.84 22.78
CA THR A 191 -9.52 9.41 23.45
C THR A 191 -10.41 10.62 23.64
N ILE A 192 -11.64 10.50 23.15
CA ILE A 192 -12.68 11.51 23.18
C ILE A 192 -13.71 11.03 24.18
N SER A 193 -13.95 11.80 25.25
CA SER A 193 -14.89 11.47 26.30
C SER A 193 -15.92 12.58 26.50
N MET A 194 -17.12 12.22 26.92
CA MET A 194 -18.15 13.15 27.34
C MET A 194 -18.03 13.40 28.85
N SER A 195 -18.09 14.65 29.24
CA SER A 195 -18.16 15.12 30.62
C SER A 195 -19.36 16.07 30.79
N PRO A 196 -19.78 16.39 32.02
CA PRO A 196 -20.85 17.37 32.23
C PRO A 196 -20.60 18.74 31.59
N SER A 197 -19.33 19.13 31.43
CA SER A 197 -18.91 20.39 30.80
C SER A 197 -18.71 20.29 29.27
N GLY A 198 -18.94 19.12 28.67
CA GLY A 198 -18.79 18.89 27.23
C GLY A 198 -17.78 17.81 26.88
N LEU A 199 -17.34 17.80 25.62
CA LEU A 199 -16.37 16.84 25.10
C LEU A 199 -14.96 17.16 25.59
N MET A 200 -14.24 16.13 26.04
CA MET A 200 -12.87 16.18 26.50
C MET A 200 -11.98 15.33 25.60
N PHE A 201 -10.75 15.81 25.39
CA PHE A 201 -9.76 15.19 24.51
C PHE A 201 -8.52 14.83 25.32
N HIS A 202 -8.10 13.58 25.23
CA HIS A 202 -6.88 13.09 25.86
C HIS A 202 -6.05 12.38 24.81
N ALA A 203 -4.84 12.88 24.56
CA ALA A 203 -3.95 12.33 23.57
C ALA A 203 -2.78 11.59 24.25
N LYS A 204 -2.37 10.47 23.64
CA LYS A 204 -1.29 9.62 24.13
C LYS A 204 -0.47 9.08 22.95
N SER A 205 0.84 9.29 22.99
CA SER A 205 1.75 8.70 22.02
C SER A 205 1.80 7.19 22.22
N LEU A 206 1.59 6.42 21.14
CA LEU A 206 1.65 4.96 21.17
C LEU A 206 3.08 4.43 21.21
N SER A 207 4.04 5.21 20.71
CA SER A 207 5.47 4.83 20.74
C SER A 207 6.05 4.95 22.15
N THR A 208 5.73 6.03 22.87
CA THR A 208 6.27 6.30 24.21
C THR A 208 5.33 5.90 25.35
N ASN A 209 4.07 5.61 25.05
CA ASN A 209 3.00 5.35 26.01
C ASN A 209 2.75 6.53 26.99
N LYS A 210 3.18 7.75 26.63
CA LYS A 210 3.04 8.96 27.46
C LYS A 210 1.92 9.87 26.95
N PRO A 211 1.26 10.63 27.84
CA PRO A 211 0.36 11.71 27.44
C PRO A 211 1.09 12.71 26.55
N VAL A 212 0.39 13.24 25.54
CA VAL A 212 0.88 14.33 24.70
C VAL A 212 -0.15 15.45 24.68
N ASP A 213 0.31 16.67 24.48
CA ASP A 213 -0.58 17.82 24.46
C ASP A 213 -1.49 17.77 23.22
N CYS A 214 -2.77 18.03 23.45
CA CYS A 214 -3.74 18.23 22.38
C CYS A 214 -4.65 19.41 22.72
N ARG A 215 -5.00 20.18 21.69
CA ARG A 215 -5.82 21.39 21.82
C ARG A 215 -6.82 21.42 20.69
N ILE A 216 -8.07 21.75 21.01
CA ILE A 216 -9.10 22.00 20.02
C ILE A 216 -9.36 23.50 19.93
N GLU A 217 -9.33 24.03 18.71
CA GLU A 217 -9.74 25.39 18.40
C GLU A 217 -11.02 25.31 17.57
N PHE A 218 -12.10 25.90 18.07
CA PHE A 218 -13.34 26.01 17.30
C PHE A 218 -13.26 27.23 16.38
N HIS A 219 -13.83 27.10 15.18
CA HIS A 219 -14.06 28.25 14.31
C HIS A 219 -15.30 28.99 14.77
N ASP A 220 -15.26 30.32 14.72
CA ASP A 220 -16.40 31.20 14.98
C ASP A 220 -17.59 30.94 14.02
#